data_AF-A0AAW8XYR8-F1
#
_entry.id   AF-A0AAW8XYR8-F1
#
_cell.length_a   1.000
_cell.length_b   1.000
_cell.length_c   1.000
_cell.angle_alpha   90.00
_cell.angle_beta   90.00
_cell.angle_gamma   90.00
#
_symmetry.space_group_name_H-M   'P 1'
#
loop_
_entity.id
_entity.type
_entity.pdbx_description
1 polymer ?
#
loop_
_entity_poly.entity_id
_entity_poly.type
_entity_poly.pdbx_seq_one_letter_code
_entity_poly.pdbx_strand_id
1 'polypeptide(L)'
;MTNLELYGIQKVQSAYHLRLREIEQLSAPGERNARIMAWNAFVDDQISLDNSNTTTGNIARMKYSELIEIEGNVSITDTDFIRYFFDETYIINKRVTSKKIQFVFYIFLGLAAYGIYSFFS
;
A
#
# COMPACT_ATOMS: atom_id res chain seq x y z
N MET A 1 -11.23 -9.81 9.13
CA MET A 1 -10.73 -10.41 7.89
C MET A 1 -9.41 -9.72 7.62
N THR A 2 -8.31 -10.47 7.59
CA THR A 2 -6.96 -9.90 7.48
C THR A 2 -6.68 -9.48 6.05
N ASN A 3 -5.75 -8.54 5.84
CA ASN A 3 -5.24 -8.14 4.53
C ASN A 3 -4.68 -9.36 3.78
N LEU A 4 -4.01 -10.25 4.51
CA LEU A 4 -3.48 -11.50 3.96
C LEU A 4 -4.60 -12.43 3.45
N GLU A 5 -5.71 -12.54 4.16
CA GLU A 5 -6.89 -13.29 3.72
C GLU A 5 -7.60 -12.61 2.53
N LEU A 6 -7.72 -11.28 2.56
CA LEU A 6 -8.42 -10.50 1.54
C LEU A 6 -7.72 -10.52 0.18
N TYR A 7 -6.40 -10.41 0.16
CA TYR A 7 -5.61 -10.32 -1.07
C TYR A 7 -4.87 -11.62 -1.44
N GLY A 8 -4.91 -12.62 -0.56
CA GLY A 8 -4.28 -13.92 -0.71
C GLY A 8 -2.85 -13.96 -0.16
N ILE A 9 -2.64 -14.78 0.87
CA ILE A 9 -1.38 -14.90 1.64
C ILE A 9 -0.16 -15.04 0.73
N GLN A 10 -0.17 -16.02 -0.19
CA GLN A 10 0.96 -16.28 -1.09
C GLN A 10 1.27 -15.08 -2.00
N LYS A 11 0.24 -14.36 -2.44
CA LYS A 11 0.40 -13.18 -3.30
C LYS A 11 1.02 -12.03 -2.53
N VAL A 12 0.52 -11.76 -1.33
CA VAL A 12 1.06 -10.69 -0.47
C VAL A 12 2.51 -11.00 -0.08
N GLN A 13 2.81 -12.24 0.34
CA GLN A 13 4.17 -12.63 0.72
C GLN A 13 5.16 -12.54 -0.44
N SER A 14 4.80 -13.02 -1.63
CA SER A 14 5.66 -12.92 -2.82
C SER A 14 5.89 -11.47 -3.25
N ALA A 15 4.84 -10.64 -3.22
CA ALA A 15 4.96 -9.21 -3.50
C ALA A 15 5.84 -8.48 -2.47
N TYR A 16 5.71 -8.84 -1.20
CA TYR A 16 6.48 -8.27 -0.11
C TYR A 16 7.97 -8.64 -0.22
N HIS A 17 8.29 -9.92 -0.41
CA HIS A 17 9.68 -10.37 -0.57
C HIS A 17 10.37 -9.75 -1.80
N LEU A 18 9.65 -9.63 -2.92
CA LEU A 18 10.19 -8.94 -4.09
C LEU A 18 10.46 -7.47 -3.77
N ARG A 19 9.54 -6.80 -3.07
CA ARG A 19 9.64 -5.39 -2.75
C ARG A 19 10.73 -5.09 -1.72
N LEU A 20 10.95 -5.97 -0.74
CA LEU A 20 12.06 -5.85 0.21
C LEU A 20 13.41 -5.75 -0.51
N ARG A 21 13.66 -6.62 -1.51
CA ARG A 21 14.91 -6.57 -2.31
C ARG A 21 15.07 -5.26 -3.08
N GLU A 22 13.96 -4.69 -3.58
CA GLU A 22 13.99 -3.39 -4.27
C GLU A 22 14.25 -2.24 -3.29
N ILE A 23 13.67 -2.31 -2.09
CA ILE A 23 13.87 -1.29 -1.04
C ILE A 23 15.31 -1.33 -0.53
N GLU A 24 15.92 -2.50 -0.37
CA GLU A 24 17.32 -2.66 0.03
C GLU A 24 18.31 -1.94 -0.90
N GLN A 25 17.95 -1.76 -2.18
CA GLN A 25 18.77 -1.05 -3.16
C GLN A 25 18.69 0.48 -3.05
N LEU A 26 17.75 1.03 -2.29
CA LEU A 26 17.62 2.48 -2.10
C LEU A 26 18.78 3.00 -1.25
N SER A 27 19.37 4.13 -1.63
CA SER A 27 20.53 4.70 -0.94
C SER A 27 20.18 5.35 0.41
N ALA A 28 19.01 5.96 0.53
CA ALA A 28 18.59 6.71 1.70
C ALA A 28 17.99 5.80 2.80
N PRO A 29 18.61 5.70 4.00
CA PRO A 29 18.12 4.84 5.08
C PRO A 29 16.71 5.21 5.57
N GLY A 30 16.43 6.51 5.72
CA GLY A 30 15.11 6.97 6.16
C GLY A 30 13.99 6.63 5.17
N GLU A 31 14.27 6.67 3.87
CA GLU A 31 13.31 6.24 2.84
C GLU A 31 13.09 4.72 2.91
N ARG A 32 14.15 3.93 3.08
CA ARG A 32 14.02 2.48 3.26
C ARG A 32 13.15 2.14 4.45
N ASN A 33 13.40 2.78 5.59
CA ASN A 33 12.66 2.52 6.82
C ASN A 33 11.18 2.89 6.67
N ALA A 34 10.87 4.04 6.07
CA ALA A 34 9.49 4.43 5.77
C ALA A 34 8.75 3.38 4.92
N ARG A 35 9.40 2.88 3.86
CA ARG A 35 8.81 1.90 2.95
C ARG A 35 8.65 0.52 3.59
N ILE A 36 9.64 0.06 4.37
CA ILE A 36 9.55 -1.19 5.12
C ILE A 36 8.43 -1.12 6.16
N MET A 37 8.34 -0.01 6.90
CA MET A 37 7.30 0.18 7.90
C MET A 37 5.89 0.22 7.30
N ALA A 38 5.73 0.78 6.08
CA ALA A 38 4.46 0.72 5.37
C ALA A 38 4.03 -0.71 5.02
N TRP A 39 4.97 -1.55 4.56
CA TRP A 39 4.68 -2.97 4.30
C TRP A 39 4.39 -3.76 5.56
N ASN A 40 5.17 -3.57 6.63
CA ASN A 40 4.92 -4.23 7.90
C ASN A 40 3.54 -3.83 8.45
N ALA A 41 3.21 -2.54 8.43
CA ALA A 41 1.89 -2.06 8.85
C ALA A 41 0.75 -2.68 8.03
N PHE A 42 0.97 -2.98 6.74
CA PHE A 42 -0.04 -3.66 5.91
C PHE A 42 -0.14 -5.16 6.22
N VAL A 43 0.99 -5.84 6.39
CA VAL A 43 1.03 -7.28 6.72
C VAL A 43 0.46 -7.54 8.12
N ASP A 44 0.70 -6.63 9.06
CA ASP A 44 0.22 -6.69 10.44
C ASP A 44 -1.20 -6.14 10.62
N ASP A 45 -1.94 -5.92 9.52
CA ASP A 45 -3.32 -5.41 9.51
C ASP A 45 -3.54 -4.04 10.18
N GLN A 46 -2.47 -3.26 10.38
CA GLN A 46 -2.54 -1.92 10.98
C GLN A 46 -3.04 -0.88 9.97
N ILE A 47 -2.66 -1.02 8.70
CA ILE A 47 -3.23 -0.24 7.59
C ILE A 47 -4.05 -1.13 6.68
N SER A 48 -5.20 -0.62 6.24
CA SER A 48 -5.97 -1.20 5.15
C SER A 48 -5.97 -0.25 3.96
N LEU A 49 -6.12 -0.78 2.74
CA LEU A 49 -6.05 0.02 1.50
C LEU A 49 -7.30 0.86 1.25
N ASP A 50 -8.37 0.63 2.01
CA ASP A 50 -9.59 1.43 2.05
C ASP A 50 -9.58 2.49 3.16
N ASN A 51 -8.52 2.54 3.99
CA ASN A 51 -8.40 3.56 5.03
C ASN A 51 -8.36 4.97 4.43
N SER A 52 -8.98 5.91 5.15
CA SER A 52 -8.86 7.33 4.80
C SER A 52 -7.41 7.81 4.87
N ASN A 53 -7.06 8.81 4.05
CA ASN A 53 -5.74 9.45 4.12
C ASN A 53 -5.43 9.97 5.53
N THR A 54 -6.44 10.44 6.27
CA THR A 54 -6.26 10.90 7.65
C THR A 54 -5.82 9.76 8.57
N THR A 55 -6.47 8.60 8.45
CA THR A 55 -6.14 7.39 9.23
C THR A 55 -4.74 6.90 8.89
N THR A 56 -4.43 6.75 7.59
CA THR A 56 -3.11 6.30 7.12
C THR A 56 -2.00 7.27 7.53
N GLY A 57 -2.27 8.57 7.50
CA GLY A 57 -1.31 9.59 7.93
C GLY A 57 -1.05 9.55 9.44
N ASN A 58 -2.06 9.26 10.26
CA ASN A 58 -1.87 9.08 11.70
C ASN A 58 -1.02 7.82 11.99
N ILE A 59 -1.23 6.74 11.24
CA ILE A 59 -0.42 5.52 11.38
C ILE A 59 1.02 5.78 10.94
N ALA A 60 1.22 6.49 9.83
CA ALA A 60 2.56 6.89 9.39
C ALA A 60 3.29 7.72 10.47
N ARG A 61 2.59 8.64 11.15
CA ARG A 61 3.15 9.40 12.28
C ARG A 61 3.52 8.51 13.46
N MET A 62 2.65 7.57 13.83
CA MET A 62 2.97 6.60 14.90
C MET A 62 4.20 5.78 14.54
N LYS A 63 4.32 5.30 13.30
CA LYS A 63 5.50 4.58 12.81
C LYS A 63 6.76 5.42 12.78
N TYR A 64 6.64 6.70 12.48
CA TYR A 64 7.78 7.62 12.58
C TYR A 64 8.26 7.77 14.04
N SER A 65 7.34 7.88 15.00
CA SER A 65 7.70 7.90 16.43
C SER A 65 8.36 6.59 16.87
N GLU A 66 7.81 5.43 16.46
CA GLU A 66 8.44 4.12 16.72
C GLU A 66 9.85 4.05 16.14
N LEU A 67 10.08 4.60 14.94
CA LEU A 67 11.40 4.65 14.33
C LEU A 67 12.38 5.51 15.14
N ILE A 68 11.94 6.67 15.63
CA ILE A 68 12.75 7.53 16.50
C ILE A 68 13.11 6.80 17.80
N GLU A 69 12.17 6.06 18.39
CA GLU A 69 12.44 5.30 19.62
C GLU A 69 13.49 4.18 19.40
N ILE A 70 13.49 3.55 18.22
CA ILE A 70 14.41 2.47 17.88
C ILE A 70 15.80 3.00 17.48
N GLU A 71 15.87 4.01 16.61
CA GLU A 71 17.13 4.49 16.02
C GLU A 71 17.71 5.72 16.74
N GLY A 72 16.92 6.41 17.57
CA GLY A 72 17.29 7.61 18.31
C GLY A 72 17.42 8.85 17.44
N ASN A 73 18.28 8.82 16.41
CA ASN A 73 18.48 9.90 15.47
C ASN A 73 18.19 9.45 14.04
N VAL A 74 17.02 9.80 13.54
CA VAL A 74 16.57 9.43 12.20
C VAL A 74 17.01 10.48 11.20
N SER A 75 17.63 10.05 10.11
CA SER A 75 18.14 10.92 9.03
C SER A 75 17.08 11.55 8.12
N ILE A 76 15.80 11.45 8.48
CA ILE A 76 14.66 11.89 7.67
C ILE A 76 13.67 12.71 8.50
N THR A 77 13.06 13.70 7.86
CA THR A 77 11.98 14.50 8.45
C THR A 77 10.70 13.69 8.58
N ASP A 78 9.83 14.09 9.51
CA ASP A 78 8.49 13.51 9.67
C ASP A 78 7.70 13.54 8.36
N THR A 79 7.80 14.65 7.64
CA THR A 79 7.05 14.95 6.41
C THR A 79 7.53 14.07 5.26
N ASP A 80 8.84 13.93 5.09
CA ASP A 80 9.40 13.04 4.07
C ASP A 80 9.11 11.58 4.40
N PHE A 81 9.18 11.18 5.67
CA PHE A 81 8.83 9.84 6.11
C PHE A 81 7.37 9.51 5.76
N ILE A 82 6.44 10.39 6.14
CA ILE A 82 5.01 10.22 5.85
C ILE A 82 4.80 10.15 4.34
N ARG A 83 5.46 11.00 3.55
CA ARG A 83 5.37 10.95 2.08
C ARG A 83 5.81 9.60 1.53
N TYR A 84 6.98 9.10 1.91
CA TYR A 84 7.47 7.80 1.42
C TYR A 84 6.60 6.63 1.90
N PHE A 85 6.04 6.73 3.11
CA PHE A 85 5.08 5.76 3.63
C PHE A 85 3.83 5.72 2.74
N PHE A 86 3.24 6.87 2.40
CA PHE A 86 2.10 6.97 1.49
C PHE A 86 2.41 6.49 0.07
N ASP A 87 3.57 6.85 -0.48
CA ASP A 87 3.98 6.36 -1.79
C ASP A 87 4.05 4.82 -1.79
N GLU A 88 4.51 4.23 -0.70
CA GLU A 88 4.58 2.78 -0.56
C GLU A 88 3.21 2.13 -0.41
N THR A 89 2.25 2.75 0.30
CA THR A 89 0.87 2.21 0.37
C THR A 89 0.20 2.17 -1.00
N TYR A 90 0.49 3.13 -1.88
CA TYR A 90 0.05 3.09 -3.28
C TYR A 90 0.70 1.93 -4.05
N ILE A 91 2.00 1.67 -3.83
CA ILE A 91 2.70 0.53 -4.46
C ILE A 91 2.14 -0.80 -3.94
N ILE A 92 1.86 -0.92 -2.65
CA ILE A 92 1.19 -2.07 -2.04
C ILE A 92 -0.13 -2.31 -2.76
N ASN A 93 -1.00 -1.29 -2.85
CA ASN A 93 -2.28 -1.40 -3.54
C ASN A 93 -2.12 -1.93 -4.97
N LYS A 94 -1.20 -1.36 -5.74
CA LYS A 94 -0.95 -1.79 -7.12
C LYS A 94 -0.48 -3.24 -7.23
N ARG A 95 0.28 -3.75 -6.25
CA ARG A 95 0.82 -5.13 -6.27
C ARG A 95 -0.19 -6.16 -5.75
N VAL A 96 -0.90 -5.84 -4.68
CA VAL A 96 -1.81 -6.78 -4.01
C VAL A 96 -3.21 -6.79 -4.64
N THR A 97 -3.65 -5.68 -5.24
CA THR A 97 -4.90 -5.62 -6.00
C THR A 97 -4.67 -6.23 -7.39
N SER A 98 -5.33 -7.35 -7.70
CA SER A 98 -5.13 -8.06 -8.96
C SER A 98 -5.67 -7.27 -10.15
N LYS A 99 -4.92 -7.18 -11.27
CA LYS A 99 -5.42 -6.66 -12.56
C LYS A 99 -6.72 -7.32 -13.02
N LYS A 100 -7.01 -8.55 -12.56
CA LYS A 100 -8.29 -9.24 -12.85
C LYS A 100 -9.52 -8.49 -12.33
N ILE A 101 -9.45 -7.82 -11.18
CA ILE A 101 -10.59 -7.08 -10.63
C ILE A 101 -10.86 -5.80 -11.44
N GLN A 102 -9.79 -5.11 -11.87
CA GLN A 102 -9.92 -4.00 -12.82
C GLN A 102 -10.52 -4.46 -14.15
N PHE A 103 -10.08 -5.59 -14.70
CA PHE A 103 -10.62 -6.13 -15.96
C PHE A 103 -12.11 -6.50 -15.86
N VAL A 104 -12.52 -7.16 -14.77
CA VAL A 104 -13.93 -7.49 -14.54
C VAL A 104 -14.78 -6.23 -14.37
N PHE A 105 -14.29 -5.23 -13.61
CA PHE A 105 -14.97 -3.95 -13.47
C PHE A 105 -15.15 -3.23 -14.83
N TYR A 106 -14.11 -3.18 -15.67
CA TYR A 106 -14.22 -2.58 -17.01
C TYR A 106 -15.14 -3.38 -17.95
N ILE A 107 -15.19 -4.70 -17.85
CA ILE A 107 -16.16 -5.53 -18.59
C ILE A 107 -17.59 -5.20 -18.15
N PHE A 108 -17.85 -5.14 -16.84
CA PHE A 108 -19.18 -4.81 -16.33
C PHE A 108 -19.60 -3.37 -16.69
N LEU A 109 -18.67 -2.42 -16.67
CA LEU A 109 -18.92 -1.04 -17.11
C LEU A 109 -19.22 -0.98 -18.62
N GLY A 110 -18.48 -1.74 -19.44
CA GLY A 110 -18.72 -1.86 -20.87
C GLY A 110 -20.07 -2.51 -21.20
N LEU A 111 -20.45 -3.57 -20.47
CA LEU A 111 -21.75 -4.22 -20.59
C LEU A 111 -22.90 -3.31 -20.13
N ALA A 112 -22.72 -2.55 -19.05
CA ALA A 112 -23.72 -1.58 -18.58
C ALA A 112 -23.92 -0.44 -19.58
N ALA A 113 -22.84 0.11 -20.14
CA ALA A 113 -22.91 1.14 -21.18
C ALA A 113 -23.58 0.61 -22.46
N TYR A 114 -23.26 -0.62 -22.87
CA TYR A 114 -23.89 -1.27 -24.02
C TYR A 114 -25.38 -1.56 -23.79
N GLY A 115 -25.75 -2.07 -22.61
CA GLY A 115 -27.15 -2.35 -22.26
C GLY A 115 -28.01 -1.09 -22.17
N ILE A 116 -27.45 0.05 -21.72
CA ILE A 116 -28.13 1.34 -21.77
C ILE A 116 -28.27 1.80 -23.23
N TYR A 117 -27.22 1.70 -24.03
CA TYR A 117 -27.26 2.09 -25.45
C TYR A 117 -28.30 1.29 -26.24
N SER A 118 -28.43 -0.02 -25.99
CA SER A 118 -29.43 -0.87 -26.68
C SER A 118 -30.88 -0.65 -26.21
N PHE A 119 -31.10 0.02 -25.07
CA PHE A 119 -32.44 0.36 -24.58
C PHE A 119 -32.97 1.69 -25.14
N PHE A 120 -32.07 2.56 -25.63
CA PHE A 120 -32.40 3.87 -26.21
C PHE A 120 -32.19 3.93 -27.74
N SER A 121 -31.86 2.80 -28.37
CA SER A 121 -31.86 2.59 -29.85
C SER A 121 -33.06 1.75 -30.26
#